data_AF-A0A1Q9MSS8-F1
#
_entry.id   AF-A0A1Q9MSS8-F1
#
_cell.length_a   1.000
_cell.length_b   1.000
_cell.length_c   1.000
_cell.angle_alpha   90.00
_cell.angle_beta   90.00
_cell.angle_gamma   90.00
#
_symmetry.space_group_name_H-M   'P 1'
#
loop_
_entity.id
_entity.type
_entity.pdbx_description
1 polymer ?
#
loop_
_entity_poly.entity_id
_entity_poly.type
_entity_poly.pdbx_seq_one_letter_code
_entity_poly.pdbx_strand_id
1 'polypeptide(L)'
;MTIQAGKGKVTIKKSGTGYKNVWIYIPSNLAKDSAFPFQDSEDVEIEIRDKQMIVRSRNNLKERISKYGLENITLKHLIETKAVENNCLPFLYFKDVAYSYQQINEEANRIAHGILKFVGDYHKSNPLRSRRYYLIAPNFSSAGLVLEKREWYLSPLTNS
;
A
#
# COMPACT_ATOMS: atom_id res chain seq x y z
N MET A 1 -29.65 -15.61 -12.06
CA MET A 1 -28.48 -14.87 -12.56
C MET A 1 -29.01 -13.62 -13.22
N THR A 2 -28.69 -12.43 -12.69
CA THR A 2 -29.24 -11.16 -13.19
C THR A 2 -28.19 -10.48 -14.04
N ILE A 3 -28.48 -10.28 -15.33
CA ILE A 3 -27.57 -9.59 -16.25
C ILE A 3 -27.95 -8.11 -16.26
N GLN A 4 -27.03 -7.25 -15.81
CA GLN A 4 -27.16 -5.81 -16.04
C GLN A 4 -26.35 -5.42 -17.28
N ALA A 5 -26.98 -4.71 -18.21
CA ALA A 5 -26.35 -4.22 -19.43
C ALA A 5 -26.73 -2.75 -19.67
N GLY A 6 -25.88 -2.03 -20.40
CA GLY A 6 -26.08 -0.62 -20.71
C GLY A 6 -25.24 -0.20 -21.92
N LYS A 7 -25.70 0.82 -22.64
CA LYS A 7 -24.99 1.34 -23.82
C LYS A 7 -24.00 2.42 -23.39
N GLY A 8 -22.71 2.17 -23.62
CA GLY A 8 -21.65 3.16 -23.43
C GLY A 8 -21.41 4.03 -24.66
N LYS A 9 -20.45 4.96 -24.56
CA LYS A 9 -19.99 5.80 -25.68
C LYS A 9 -18.48 5.96 -25.63
N VAL A 10 -17.82 5.93 -26.78
CA VAL A 10 -16.41 6.30 -26.89
C VAL A 10 -16.30 7.71 -27.47
N THR A 11 -15.48 8.57 -26.86
CA THR A 11 -15.20 9.91 -27.38
C THR A 11 -13.72 10.23 -27.35
N ILE A 12 -13.26 11.03 -28.30
CA ILE A 12 -11.88 11.51 -28.35
C ILE A 12 -11.89 12.97 -27.95
N LYS A 13 -11.08 13.34 -26.96
CA LYS A 13 -10.92 14.72 -26.49
C LYS A 13 -9.45 15.12 -26.58
N LYS A 14 -9.16 16.38 -26.90
CA LYS A 14 -7.80 16.91 -26.78
C LYS A 14 -7.52 17.25 -25.31
N SER A 15 -6.38 16.81 -24.81
CA SER A 15 -5.86 17.23 -23.51
C SER A 15 -5.30 18.65 -23.59
N GLY A 16 -5.14 19.30 -22.43
CA GLY A 16 -4.49 20.62 -22.34
C GLY A 16 -3.04 20.63 -22.84
N THR A 17 -2.40 19.46 -22.93
CA THR A 17 -1.02 19.28 -23.42
C THR A 17 -0.96 18.90 -24.91
N GLY A 18 -2.09 18.87 -25.62
CA GLY A 18 -2.16 18.63 -27.07
C GLY A 18 -2.33 17.16 -27.49
N TYR A 19 -2.12 16.20 -26.59
CA TYR A 19 -2.37 14.77 -26.85
C TYR A 19 -3.87 14.47 -26.89
N LYS A 20 -4.27 13.49 -27.71
CA LYS A 20 -5.67 13.02 -27.79
C LYS A 20 -5.92 11.93 -26.74
N ASN A 21 -6.92 12.13 -25.91
CA ASN A 21 -7.38 11.18 -24.91
C ASN A 21 -8.67 10.51 -25.39
N VAL A 22 -8.75 9.19 -25.23
CA VAL A 22 -9.97 8.42 -25.48
C VAL A 22 -10.71 8.26 -24.16
N TRP A 23 -11.99 8.64 -24.13
CA TRP A 23 -12.88 8.49 -22.99
C TRP A 23 -13.94 7.44 -23.31
N ILE A 24 -14.03 6.42 -22.47
CA ILE A 24 -15.06 5.40 -22.54
C ILE A 24 -16.08 5.73 -21.45
N TYR A 25 -17.29 6.10 -21.86
CA TYR A 25 -18.40 6.35 -20.96
C TYR A 25 -19.05 5.02 -20.60
N ILE A 26 -19.00 4.70 -19.30
CA ILE A 26 -19.68 3.55 -18.71
C ILE A 26 -20.91 4.07 -17.97
N PRO A 27 -22.12 3.54 -18.24
CA PRO A 27 -23.33 3.92 -17.52
C PRO A 27 -23.18 3.82 -16.00
N SER A 28 -23.67 4.81 -15.28
CA SER A 28 -23.48 4.93 -13.83
C SER A 28 -24.13 3.79 -13.04
N ASN A 29 -25.21 3.20 -13.56
CA ASN A 29 -25.83 2.02 -12.95
C ASN A 29 -24.89 0.80 -12.98
N LEU A 30 -24.10 0.63 -14.05
CA LEU A 30 -23.10 -0.43 -14.15
C LEU A 30 -21.85 -0.12 -13.31
N ALA A 31 -21.38 1.13 -13.33
CA ALA A 31 -20.19 1.53 -12.58
C ALA A 31 -20.38 1.48 -11.05
N LYS A 32 -21.63 1.58 -10.57
CA LYS A 32 -21.98 1.45 -9.15
C LYS A 32 -22.26 0.01 -8.71
N ASP A 33 -22.30 -0.94 -9.65
CA ASP A 33 -22.49 -2.34 -9.31
C ASP A 33 -21.26 -2.87 -8.56
N SER A 34 -21.47 -3.69 -7.53
CA SER A 34 -20.39 -4.31 -6.76
C SER A 34 -19.46 -5.20 -7.60
N ALA A 35 -19.95 -5.72 -8.73
CA ALA A 35 -19.19 -6.52 -9.68
C ALA A 35 -18.35 -5.67 -10.64
N PHE A 36 -18.53 -4.34 -10.65
CA PHE A 36 -17.68 -3.46 -11.44
C PHE A 36 -16.25 -3.47 -10.87
N PRO A 37 -15.24 -3.79 -11.70
CA PRO A 37 -13.91 -4.16 -11.19
C PRO A 37 -13.03 -2.98 -10.76
N PHE A 38 -13.49 -1.73 -10.94
CA PHE A 38 -12.71 -0.53 -10.67
C PHE A 38 -13.48 0.46 -9.77
N GLN A 39 -12.75 1.23 -8.97
CA GLN A 39 -13.32 2.31 -8.16
C GLN A 39 -13.19 3.66 -8.87
N ASP A 40 -13.97 4.65 -8.41
CA ASP A 40 -13.86 6.01 -8.91
C ASP A 40 -12.44 6.55 -8.66
N SER A 41 -11.88 7.21 -9.69
CA SER A 41 -10.52 7.73 -9.69
C SER A 41 -9.38 6.71 -9.44
N GLU A 42 -9.64 5.42 -9.66
CA GLU A 42 -8.60 4.38 -9.58
C GLU A 42 -7.66 4.43 -10.80
N ASP A 43 -6.34 4.39 -10.54
CA ASP A 43 -5.32 4.27 -11.58
C ASP A 43 -5.41 2.87 -12.24
N VAL A 44 -5.63 2.85 -13.56
CA VAL A 44 -5.68 1.62 -14.35
C VAL A 44 -4.60 1.60 -15.43
N GLU A 45 -4.09 0.41 -15.72
CA GLU A 45 -3.25 0.12 -16.86
C GLU A 45 -4.09 -0.51 -17.97
N ILE A 46 -3.90 -0.06 -19.21
CA ILE A 46 -4.63 -0.54 -20.38
C ILE A 46 -3.63 -1.14 -21.35
N GLU A 47 -3.85 -2.39 -21.73
CA GLU A 47 -3.01 -3.16 -22.64
C GLU A 47 -3.86 -3.75 -23.78
N ILE A 48 -3.31 -3.84 -24.99
CA ILE A 48 -3.93 -4.58 -26.09
C ILE A 48 -3.07 -5.83 -26.37
N ARG A 49 -3.61 -7.02 -26.14
CA ARG A 49 -3.02 -8.30 -26.53
C ARG A 49 -3.99 -9.09 -27.38
N ASP A 50 -3.52 -9.68 -28.47
CA ASP A 50 -4.31 -10.60 -29.31
C ASP A 50 -5.71 -10.07 -29.69
N LYS A 51 -5.78 -8.79 -30.07
CA LYS A 51 -7.03 -8.06 -30.42
C LYS A 51 -8.02 -7.89 -29.26
N GLN A 52 -7.60 -8.14 -28.03
CA GLN A 52 -8.37 -7.89 -26.82
C GLN A 52 -7.78 -6.70 -26.07
N MET A 53 -8.66 -5.81 -25.60
CA MET A 53 -8.28 -4.77 -24.65
C MET A 53 -8.40 -5.33 -23.23
N ILE A 54 -7.31 -5.27 -22.49
CA ILE A 54 -7.21 -5.69 -21.10
C ILE A 54 -7.03 -4.43 -20.26
N VAL A 55 -7.88 -4.25 -19.26
CA VAL A 55 -7.79 -3.15 -18.29
C VAL A 55 -7.49 -3.77 -16.94
N ARG A 56 -6.44 -3.32 -16.26
CA ARG A 56 -6.02 -3.81 -14.95
C ARG A 56 -5.89 -2.65 -13.98
N SER A 57 -6.20 -2.85 -12.71
CA SER A 57 -5.83 -1.89 -11.67
C SER A 57 -4.30 -1.83 -11.57
N ARG A 58 -3.74 -0.62 -11.53
CA ARG A 58 -2.31 -0.40 -11.28
C ARG A 58 -1.94 -0.75 -9.84
N ASN A 59 -2.85 -0.47 -8.91
CA ASN A 59 -2.68 -0.74 -7.49
C ASN A 59 -3.40 -2.02 -7.11
N ASN A 60 -2.81 -3.13 -7.52
CA ASN A 60 -3.40 -4.44 -7.31
C ASN A 60 -3.21 -4.99 -5.89
N LEU A 61 -3.35 -4.12 -4.89
CA LEU A 61 -3.22 -4.48 -3.49
C LEU A 61 -4.28 -5.52 -3.10
N LYS A 62 -5.50 -5.45 -3.66
CA LYS A 62 -6.56 -6.45 -3.41
C LYS A 62 -6.23 -7.84 -3.95
N GLU A 63 -5.70 -7.99 -5.17
CA GLU A 63 -5.27 -9.31 -5.66
C GLU A 63 -4.04 -9.81 -4.91
N ARG A 64 -3.12 -8.91 -4.52
CA ARG A 64 -1.98 -9.29 -3.68
C ARG A 64 -2.43 -9.74 -2.29
N ILE A 65 -3.43 -9.08 -1.70
CA ILE A 65 -4.06 -9.48 -0.44
C ILE A 65 -4.77 -10.82 -0.61
N SER A 66 -5.53 -11.03 -1.68
CA SER A 66 -6.25 -12.30 -1.88
C SER A 66 -5.30 -13.46 -2.19
N LYS A 67 -4.18 -13.19 -2.87
CA LYS A 67 -3.18 -14.19 -3.27
C LYS A 67 -2.23 -14.55 -2.13
N TYR A 68 -1.80 -13.56 -1.34
CA TYR A 68 -0.78 -13.77 -0.31
C TYR A 68 -1.36 -13.69 1.10
N GLY A 69 -2.43 -12.96 1.37
CA GLY A 69 -2.92 -12.64 2.73
C GLY A 69 -2.42 -11.27 3.20
N LEU A 70 -3.18 -10.60 4.10
CA LEU A 70 -2.88 -9.24 4.59
C LEU A 70 -1.55 -9.18 5.36
N GLU A 71 -1.24 -10.21 6.12
CA GLU A 71 0.03 -10.41 6.82
C GLU A 71 1.23 -10.57 5.86
N ASN A 72 1.00 -11.06 4.64
CA ASN A 72 2.04 -11.58 3.75
C ASN A 72 2.44 -10.62 2.63
N ILE A 73 1.84 -9.43 2.60
CA ILE A 73 2.15 -8.39 1.61
C ILE A 73 3.42 -7.59 1.99
N THR A 74 3.88 -7.72 3.23
CA THR A 74 5.06 -7.00 3.71
C THR A 74 6.33 -7.61 3.15
N LEU A 75 7.34 -6.78 2.87
CA LEU A 75 8.66 -7.25 2.43
C LEU A 75 9.25 -8.24 3.44
N LYS A 76 9.01 -8.01 4.75
CA LYS A 76 9.38 -8.91 5.83
C LYS A 76 8.85 -10.33 5.57
N HIS A 77 7.54 -10.47 5.39
CA HIS A 77 6.95 -11.79 5.25
C HIS A 77 7.38 -12.48 3.95
N LEU A 78 7.55 -11.72 2.85
CA LEU A 78 8.09 -12.27 1.62
C LEU A 78 9.51 -12.86 1.82
N ILE A 79 10.36 -12.18 2.60
CA ILE A 79 11.70 -12.65 2.94
C ILE A 79 11.62 -13.88 3.85
N GLU A 80 10.76 -13.87 4.88
CA GLU A 80 10.56 -15.02 5.78
C GLU A 80 10.10 -16.27 5.03
N THR A 81 9.11 -16.14 4.14
CA THR A 81 8.62 -17.24 3.30
C THR A 81 9.71 -17.76 2.37
N LYS A 82 10.46 -16.87 1.71
CA LYS A 82 11.57 -17.28 0.85
C LYS A 82 12.70 -17.93 1.63
N ALA A 83 12.90 -17.58 2.90
CA ALA A 83 13.85 -18.24 3.77
C ALA A 83 13.46 -19.66 4.12
N VAL A 84 12.18 -19.94 4.34
CA VAL A 84 11.69 -21.31 4.53
C VAL A 84 11.81 -22.13 3.24
N GLU A 85 11.37 -21.57 2.12
CA GLU A 85 11.35 -22.28 0.82
C GLU A 85 12.76 -22.60 0.30
N ASN A 86 13.68 -21.65 0.42
CA ASN A 86 15.01 -21.75 -0.21
C ASN A 86 16.11 -22.09 0.79
N ASN A 87 15.85 -21.99 2.10
CA ASN A 87 16.69 -22.40 3.23
C ASN A 87 18.20 -22.21 3.00
N CYS A 88 18.90 -23.27 2.58
CA CYS A 88 20.35 -23.32 2.38
C CYS A 88 20.84 -22.70 1.06
N LEU A 89 19.94 -22.28 0.17
CA LEU A 89 20.32 -21.63 -1.07
C LEU A 89 20.96 -20.28 -0.78
N PRO A 90 21.99 -19.89 -1.56
CA PRO A 90 22.68 -18.63 -1.37
C PRO A 90 21.76 -17.44 -1.68
N PHE A 91 21.68 -16.49 -0.75
CA PHE A 91 20.96 -15.22 -0.89
C PHE A 91 21.91 -14.05 -1.13
N LEU A 92 23.00 -14.00 -0.37
CA LEU A 92 23.96 -12.89 -0.41
C LEU A 92 25.37 -13.45 -0.45
N TYR A 93 26.15 -13.03 -1.44
CA TYR A 93 27.59 -13.25 -1.45
C TYR A 93 28.27 -11.97 -0.97
N PHE A 94 29.14 -12.10 0.03
CA PHE A 94 29.95 -11.01 0.53
C PHE A 94 31.39 -11.48 0.73
N LYS A 95 32.31 -10.91 -0.07
CA LYS A 95 33.67 -11.42 -0.24
C LYS A 95 33.62 -12.91 -0.64
N ASP A 96 34.41 -13.74 0.02
CA ASP A 96 34.50 -15.18 -0.22
C ASP A 96 33.47 -15.99 0.59
N VAL A 97 32.46 -15.34 1.16
CA VAL A 97 31.44 -15.98 2.00
C VAL A 97 30.07 -15.87 1.33
N ALA A 98 29.36 -16.99 1.27
CA ALA A 98 27.96 -17.06 0.87
C ALA A 98 27.08 -17.17 2.12
N TYR A 99 26.08 -16.32 2.20
CA TYR A 99 25.02 -16.38 3.21
C TYR A 99 23.76 -16.91 2.57
N SER A 100 23.18 -17.92 3.19
CA SER A 100 21.92 -18.52 2.77
C SER A 100 20.72 -17.62 3.10
N TYR A 101 19.58 -17.89 2.46
CA TYR A 101 18.33 -17.20 2.79
C TYR A 101 17.98 -17.34 4.28
N GLN A 102 18.17 -18.53 4.86
CA GLN A 102 17.85 -18.75 6.27
C GLN A 102 18.79 -17.97 7.21
N GLN A 103 20.10 -17.97 6.96
CA GLN A 103 21.06 -17.23 7.79
C GLN A 103 20.78 -15.72 7.81
N ILE A 104 20.42 -15.16 6.66
CA ILE A 104 20.09 -13.72 6.57
C ILE A 104 18.80 -13.41 7.30
N ASN A 105 17.79 -14.28 7.20
CA ASN A 105 16.53 -14.11 7.92
C ASN A 105 16.71 -14.17 9.45
N GLU A 106 17.48 -15.15 9.93
CA GLU A 106 17.81 -15.29 11.35
C GLU A 106 18.57 -14.07 11.87
N GLU A 107 19.55 -13.58 11.13
CA GLU A 107 20.34 -12.41 11.51
C GLU A 107 19.51 -11.12 11.51
N ALA A 108 18.65 -10.93 10.49
CA ALA A 108 17.73 -9.80 10.43
C ALA A 108 16.76 -9.80 11.62
N ASN A 109 16.20 -10.97 11.97
CA ASN A 109 15.31 -11.11 13.12
C ASN A 109 16.03 -10.83 14.44
N ARG A 110 17.27 -11.30 14.60
CA ARG A 110 18.09 -11.00 15.77
C ARG A 110 18.30 -9.49 15.95
N ILE A 111 18.65 -8.79 14.86
CA ILE A 111 18.83 -7.33 14.87
C ILE A 111 17.50 -6.64 15.20
N ALA A 112 16.40 -7.05 14.58
CA ALA A 112 15.08 -6.47 14.81
C ALA A 112 14.66 -6.58 16.29
N HIS A 113 14.83 -7.76 16.90
CA HIS A 113 14.56 -7.95 18.32
C HIS A 113 15.46 -7.07 19.21
N GLY A 114 16.74 -6.94 18.86
CA GLY A 114 17.67 -6.04 19.56
C GLY A 114 17.21 -4.59 19.53
N ILE A 115 16.77 -4.09 18.36
CA ILE A 115 16.24 -2.74 18.20
C ILE A 115 14.96 -2.54 19.01
N LEU A 116 14.02 -3.48 18.94
CA LEU A 116 12.77 -3.41 19.70
C LEU A 116 13.01 -3.37 21.21
N LYS A 117 13.95 -4.19 21.70
CA LYS A 117 14.35 -4.19 23.11
C LYS A 117 14.98 -2.85 23.50
N PHE A 118 15.95 -2.37 22.73
CA PHE A 118 16.62 -1.10 22.99
C PHE A 118 15.63 0.08 23.05
N VAL A 119 14.71 0.16 22.08
CA VAL A 119 13.68 1.19 22.04
C VAL A 119 12.73 1.08 23.25
N GLY A 120 12.30 -0.14 23.58
CA GLY A 120 11.47 -0.40 24.75
C GLY A 120 12.13 0.02 26.06
N ASP A 121 13.41 -0.32 26.25
CA ASP A 121 14.18 0.04 27.44
C ASP A 121 14.44 1.56 27.50
N TYR A 122 14.74 2.20 26.37
CA TYR A 122 14.89 3.65 26.28
C TYR A 122 13.61 4.41 26.66
N HIS A 123 12.45 3.94 26.21
CA HIS A 123 11.15 4.53 26.58
C HIS A 123 10.86 4.39 28.07
N LYS A 124 11.20 3.23 28.68
CA LYS A 124 11.07 3.01 30.12
C LYS A 124 11.99 3.90 30.93
N SER A 125 13.23 4.12 30.48
CA SER A 125 14.21 4.95 31.17
C SER A 125 14.02 6.46 30.94
N ASN A 126 13.22 6.87 29.95
CA ASN A 126 12.98 8.28 29.60
C ASN A 126 11.49 8.60 29.30
N PRO A 127 10.56 8.42 30.27
CA PRO A 127 9.13 8.56 30.03
C PRO A 127 8.68 9.98 29.61
N LEU A 128 9.42 11.02 30.01
CA LEU A 128 9.05 12.44 29.80
C LEU A 128 9.53 13.05 28.48
N ARG A 129 10.24 12.28 27.62
CA ARG A 129 10.65 12.74 26.27
C ARG A 129 9.72 12.27 25.15
N SER A 130 8.51 11.79 25.48
CA SER A 130 7.38 11.79 24.56
C SER A 130 7.04 13.24 24.19
N ARG A 131 7.71 13.76 23.15
CA ARG A 131 7.51 15.11 22.63
C ARG A 131 6.02 15.32 22.34
N ARG A 132 5.42 16.34 22.98
CA ARG A 132 4.16 16.93 22.52
C ARG A 132 4.37 17.45 21.11
N TYR A 133 3.92 16.71 20.10
CA TYR A 133 3.85 17.22 18.74
C TYR A 133 2.54 18.02 18.62
N TYR A 134 2.67 19.33 18.51
CA TYR A 134 1.56 20.20 18.14
C TYR A 134 1.45 20.20 16.60
N LEU A 135 0.48 19.49 16.05
CA LEU A 135 0.09 19.67 14.66
C LEU A 135 -0.90 20.83 14.58
N ILE A 136 -0.50 21.90 13.90
CA ILE A 136 -1.38 23.00 13.54
C ILE A 136 -2.16 22.55 12.30
N ALA A 137 -3.42 22.16 12.48
CA ALA A 137 -4.29 21.82 11.36
C ALA A 137 -5.05 23.08 10.92
N PRO A 138 -4.98 23.50 9.64
CA PRO A 138 -5.80 24.59 9.15
C PRO A 138 -7.27 24.12 9.06
N ASN A 139 -8.14 24.74 9.84
CA ASN A 139 -9.58 24.56 9.71
C ASN A 139 -10.12 25.60 8.72
N PHE A 140 -10.66 25.15 7.59
CA PHE A 140 -11.32 26.02 6.63
C PHE A 140 -12.79 26.16 7.01
N SER A 141 -13.11 27.30 7.64
CA SER A 141 -14.48 27.78 7.80
C SER A 141 -14.79 28.80 6.69
N SER A 142 -16.07 29.01 6.38
CA SER A 142 -16.56 30.01 5.43
C SER A 142 -16.19 31.46 5.77
N ALA A 143 -15.54 31.70 6.93
CA ALA A 143 -15.05 33.00 7.37
C ALA A 143 -13.51 33.17 7.33
N GLY A 144 -12.76 32.20 6.79
CA GLY A 144 -11.28 32.26 6.67
C GLY A 144 -10.52 31.25 7.53
N LEU A 145 -9.18 31.27 7.42
CA LEU A 145 -8.26 30.28 7.98
C LEU A 145 -8.02 30.53 9.48
N VAL A 146 -8.53 29.65 10.34
CA VAL A 146 -8.32 29.72 11.80
C VAL A 146 -7.36 28.62 12.23
N LEU A 147 -6.27 28.99 12.90
CA LEU A 147 -5.30 28.06 13.47
C LEU A 147 -5.72 27.68 14.89
N GLU A 148 -6.30 26.48 15.07
CA GLU A 148 -6.60 25.95 16.40
C GLU A 148 -5.49 25.02 16.90
N LYS A 149 -5.11 25.22 18.17
CA LYS A 149 -4.18 24.34 18.88
C LYS A 149 -5.00 23.21 19.53
N ARG A 150 -4.92 21.99 19.00
CA ARG A 150 -5.50 20.80 19.63
C ARG A 150 -4.42 19.92 20.24
N GLU A 151 -4.62 19.52 21.49
CA GLU A 151 -3.76 18.55 22.17
C GLU A 151 -4.26 17.15 21.88
N TRP A 152 -3.40 16.33 21.25
CA TRP A 152 -3.65 14.90 21.08
C TRP A 152 -2.57 14.14 21.85
N TYR A 153 -3.02 13.23 22.72
CA TYR A 153 -2.15 12.28 23.39
C TYR A 153 -2.04 11.06 22.48
N LEU A 154 -0.84 10.76 21.99
CA LEU A 154 -0.57 9.43 21.44
C LEU A 154 -0.59 8.48 22.64
N SER A 155 -1.69 7.75 22.81
CA SER A 155 -1.73 6.64 23.74
C SER A 155 -0.60 5.67 23.39
N PRO A 156 0.21 5.22 24.35
CA PRO A 156 1.18 4.17 24.08
C PRO A 156 0.42 2.98 23.51
N LEU A 157 0.91 2.47 22.37
CA LEU A 157 0.39 1.26 21.74
C LEU A 157 0.32 0.17 22.81
N THR A 158 -0.89 -0.14 23.27
CA THR A 158 -1.11 -1.27 24.15
C THR A 158 -0.93 -2.52 23.30
N ASN A 159 0.12 -3.28 23.59
CA ASN A 159 0.29 -4.61 23.03
C ASN A 159 -0.93 -5.47 23.44
N SER A 160 -1.65 -5.94 22.44
CA SER A 160 -2.56 -7.08 22.48
C SER A 160 -2.04 -8.13 21.51
#